data_AF-A0A8K0J4M3-F1
#
_entry.id   AF-A0A8K0J4M3-F1
#
_cell.length_a   1.000
_cell.length_b   1.000
_cell.length_c   1.000
_cell.angle_alpha   90.00
_cell.angle_beta   90.00
_cell.angle_gamma   90.00
#
_symmetry.space_group_name_H-M   'P 1'
#
loop_
_entity.id
_entity.type
_entity.pdbx_description
1 polymer ?
#
loop_
_entity_poly.entity_id
_entity_poly.type
_entity_poly.pdbx_seq_one_letter_code
_entity_poly.pdbx_strand_id
1 'polypeptide(L)' 'TALPAPDRALFAVDYLSLADRDSLEELDAVDPARGAVLSGAIKMLPVEDPREGEDLGHSGGPAVRLIDNIILPPSS' A
#
# COMPACT_ATOMS: atom_id res chain seq x y z
N THR A 1 -5.47 17.07 -11.49
CA THR A 1 -6.45 17.57 -10.48
C THR A 1 -7.06 16.36 -9.79
N ALA A 2 -7.43 16.47 -8.51
CA ALA A 2 -8.06 15.35 -7.81
C ALA A 2 -9.46 15.04 -8.38
N LEU A 3 -9.84 13.76 -8.40
CA LEU A 3 -11.18 13.31 -8.80
C LEU A 3 -12.23 13.73 -7.75
N PRO A 4 -13.50 13.91 -8.15
CA PRO A 4 -14.58 14.18 -7.20
C PRO A 4 -14.78 12.99 -6.23
N ALA A 5 -15.43 13.23 -5.09
CA ALA A 5 -15.63 12.25 -4.01
C ALA A 5 -16.18 10.87 -4.48
N PRO A 6 -17.24 10.79 -5.31
CA PRO A 6 -17.77 9.50 -5.77
C PRO A 6 -16.87 8.74 -6.76
N ASP A 7 -15.80 9.38 -7.25
CA ASP A 7 -14.86 8.82 -8.22
C ASP A 7 -13.45 8.68 -7.65
N ARG A 8 -13.26 8.86 -6.34
CA ARG A 8 -11.96 8.68 -5.68
C ARG A 8 -12.04 7.72 -4.50
N ALA A 9 -10.90 7.12 -4.20
CA ALA A 9 -10.63 6.50 -2.92
C ALA A 9 -9.49 7.24 -2.25
N LEU A 10 -9.62 7.48 -0.94
CA LEU A 10 -8.54 8.04 -0.14
C LEU A 10 -7.79 6.92 0.56
N PHE A 11 -6.47 7.08 0.66
CA PHE A 11 -5.62 6.20 1.44
C PHE A 11 -4.57 7.02 2.19
N ALA A 12 -4.11 6.48 3.31
CA ALA A 12 -2.99 7.03 4.06
C ALA A 12 -1.83 6.02 4.03
N VAL A 13 -0.63 6.49 3.75
CA VAL A 13 0.58 5.67 3.90
C VAL A 13 0.84 5.50 5.39
N ASP A 14 0.84 4.24 5.83
CA ASP A 14 1.14 3.87 7.21
C ASP A 14 2.64 3.59 7.36
N TYR A 15 3.21 2.86 6.40
CA TYR A 15 4.62 2.48 6.40
C TYR A 15 5.13 2.18 4.99
N LEU A 16 6.41 2.48 4.75
CA LEU A 16 7.14 2.09 3.55
C LEU A 16 8.60 1.80 3.94
N SER A 17 9.14 0.66 3.54
CA SER A 17 10.53 0.30 3.82
C SER A 17 11.19 -0.51 2.74
N LEU A 18 12.52 -0.50 2.78
CA LEU A 18 13.37 -1.43 2.07
C LEU A 18 14.03 -2.35 3.09
N ALA A 19 14.07 -3.64 2.78
CA ALA A 19 14.73 -4.63 3.61
C ALA A 19 15.58 -5.59 2.78
N ASP A 20 16.60 -6.13 3.40
CA ASP A 20 17.41 -7.21 2.86
C ASP A 20 16.54 -8.45 2.62
N ARG A 21 16.75 -9.12 1.49
CA ARG A 21 15.88 -10.22 1.05
C ARG A 21 15.92 -11.43 1.96
N ASP A 22 17.05 -11.68 2.59
CA ASP A 22 17.29 -12.91 3.35
C ASP A 22 17.04 -12.68 4.83
N SER A 23 17.52 -11.56 5.36
CA SER A 23 17.43 -11.22 6.79
C SER A 23 16.18 -10.42 7.16
N LEU A 24 15.55 -9.74 6.19
CA LEU A 24 14.47 -8.75 6.40
C LEU A 24 14.89 -7.55 7.26
N GLU A 25 16.18 -7.34 7.47
CA GLU A 25 16.70 -6.13 8.13
C GLU A 25 16.55 -4.92 7.22
N GLU A 26 16.16 -3.78 7.80
CA GLU A 26 15.97 -2.55 7.05
C GLU A 26 17.27 -2.07 6.40
N LEU A 27 17.14 -1.54 5.19
CA LEU A 27 18.24 -1.02 4.39
C LEU A 27 18.05 0.46 4.10
N ASP A 28 19.12 1.23 4.26
CA ASP A 28 19.16 2.62 3.80
C ASP A 28 19.29 2.73 2.27
N ALA A 29 19.93 1.73 1.63
CA ALA A 29 20.16 1.69 0.19
C ALA A 29 20.14 0.26 -0.36
N VAL A 30 19.70 0.10 -1.61
CA VAL A 30 19.66 -1.19 -2.31
C VAL A 30 20.99 -1.47 -2.98
N ASP A 31 21.58 -2.64 -2.70
CA ASP A 31 22.69 -3.18 -3.50
C ASP A 31 22.13 -3.76 -4.81
N PRO A 32 22.49 -3.19 -6.00
CA PRO A 32 21.98 -3.67 -7.29
C PRO A 32 22.31 -5.13 -7.59
N ALA A 33 23.38 -5.69 -7.01
CA ALA A 33 23.75 -7.09 -7.22
C ALA A 33 22.92 -8.07 -6.39
N ARG A 34 22.26 -7.60 -5.32
CA ARG A 34 21.45 -8.43 -4.42
C ARG A 34 19.94 -8.15 -4.54
N GLY A 35 19.56 -6.92 -4.86
CA GLY A 35 18.17 -6.47 -4.79
C GLY A 35 17.71 -6.24 -3.36
N ALA A 36 16.39 -6.17 -3.14
CA ALA A 36 15.78 -5.91 -1.84
C ALA A 36 14.29 -6.33 -1.82
N VAL A 37 13.64 -6.19 -0.67
CA VAL A 37 12.17 -6.26 -0.53
C VAL A 37 11.65 -4.87 -0.20
N LEU A 38 10.78 -4.34 -1.06
CA LEU A 38 10.02 -3.13 -0.78
C LEU A 38 8.70 -3.52 -0.12
N SER A 39 8.55 -3.18 1.15
CA SER A 39 7.32 -3.43 1.92
C SER A 39 6.55 -2.14 2.10
N GLY A 40 5.24 -2.20 1.90
CA GLY A 40 4.35 -1.06 2.08
C GLY A 40 3.11 -1.45 2.85
N ALA A 41 2.65 -0.55 3.72
CA ALA A 41 1.33 -0.63 4.32
C ALA A 41 0.59 0.69 4.10
N ILE A 42 -0.67 0.57 3.68
CA ILE A 42 -1.59 1.70 3.55
C ILE A 42 -2.86 1.42 4.33
N LYS A 43 -3.51 2.48 4.78
CA LYS A 43 -4.88 2.43 5.26
C LYS A 43 -5.79 3.02 4.20
N MET A 44 -6.63 2.17 3.59
CA MET A 44 -7.75 2.62 2.79
C MET A 44 -8.78 3.23 3.72
N LEU A 45 -9.16 4.49 3.48
CA LEU A 45 -10.20 5.17 4.26
C LEU A 45 -11.59 4.73 3.77
N PRO A 46 -12.65 4.88 4.60
CA PRO A 46 -14.01 4.63 4.16
C PRO A 46 -14.37 5.47 2.93
N VAL A 47 -15.24 4.93 2.07
CA VAL A 47 -15.76 5.64 0.89
C VAL A 47 -16.50 6.91 1.34
N GLU A 48 -16.12 8.06 0.78
CA GLU A 48 -16.67 9.36 1.20
C GLU A 48 -18.11 9.59 0.72
N ASP A 49 -18.42 9.17 -0.51
CA ASP A 49 -19.71 9.41 -1.18
C ASP A 49 -20.13 8.15 -1.97
N PRO A 50 -20.63 7.11 -1.29
CA PRO A 50 -21.03 5.86 -1.93
C PRO A 50 -22.29 6.04 -2.79
N ARG A 51 -22.33 5.37 -3.94
CA ARG A 51 -23.49 5.42 -4.84
C ARG A 51 -24.69 4.68 -4.25
N GLU A 52 -25.88 5.03 -4.70
CA GLU A 52 -27.10 4.31 -4.32
C GLU A 52 -27.00 2.83 -4.74
N GLY A 53 -27.17 1.93 -3.78
CA GLY A 53 -27.06 0.48 -4.00
C GLY A 53 -25.62 -0.06 -4.09
N GLU A 54 -24.59 0.76 -3.83
CA GLU A 54 -23.21 0.29 -3.78
C GLU A 54 -22.98 -0.66 -2.61
N ASP A 55 -22.32 -1.80 -2.87
CA ASP A 55 -21.91 -2.74 -1.84
C ASP A 55 -20.58 -2.29 -1.22
N LEU A 56 -20.66 -1.74 -0.01
CA LEU A 56 -19.50 -1.30 0.78
C LEU A 56 -18.85 -2.45 1.57
N GLY A 57 -19.39 -3.66 1.44
CA GLY A 57 -18.95 -4.83 2.18
C GLY A 57 -19.32 -4.78 3.67
N HIS A 58 -18.53 -5.47 4.49
CA HIS A 58 -18.85 -5.68 5.90
C HIS A 58 -18.87 -4.37 6.70
N SER A 59 -19.87 -4.20 7.57
CA SER A 59 -19.98 -3.05 8.48
C SER A 59 -19.93 -1.68 7.79
N GLY A 60 -20.40 -1.59 6.55
CA GLY A 60 -20.47 -0.32 5.80
C GLY A 60 -19.11 0.19 5.31
N GLY A 61 -18.13 -0.69 5.14
CA GLY A 61 -16.81 -0.34 4.59
C GLY A 61 -15.93 0.46 5.56
N PRO A 62 -15.56 -0.12 6.73
CA PRO A 62 -14.63 0.53 7.64
C PRO A 62 -13.25 0.69 7.00
N ALA A 63 -12.38 1.50 7.63
CA ALA A 63 -11.01 1.65 7.17
C ALA A 63 -10.28 0.29 7.20
N VAL A 64 -9.63 -0.07 6.10
CA VAL A 64 -8.91 -1.35 5.95
C VAL A 64 -7.42 -1.08 5.78
N ARG A 65 -6.60 -1.80 6.55
CA ARG A 65 -5.14 -1.77 6.39
C ARG A 65 -4.71 -2.84 5.40
N LEU A 66 -4.13 -2.41 4.29
CA LEU A 66 -3.57 -3.28 3.25
C LEU A 66 -2.05 -3.28 3.38
N ILE A 67 -1.45 -4.45 3.21
CA ILE A 67 0.00 -4.64 3.22
C ILE A 67 0.35 -5.38 1.95
N ASP A 68 1.43 -4.95 1.30
CA ASP A 68 2.01 -5.69 0.18
C ASP A 68 3.54 -5.56 0.17
N ASN A 69 4.18 -6.52 -0.49
CA ASN A 69 5.62 -6.60 -0.64
C ASN A 69 5.98 -6.80 -2.11
N ILE A 70 6.90 -5.99 -2.61
CA ILE A 70 7.47 -6.13 -3.95
C ILE A 70 8.92 -6.59 -3.81
N ILE A 71 9.24 -7.73 -4.41
CA ILE A 71 10.62 -8.19 -4.54
C ILE A 71 11.30 -7.37 -5.64
N LEU A 72 12.36 -6.66 -5.29
CA LEU A 72 13.24 -5.98 -6.22
C LEU A 72 14.36 -6.96 -6.62
N PRO A 73 14.38 -7.51 -7.84
CA PRO A 73 15.44 -8.42 -8.26
C PRO A 73 16.77 -7.66 -8.44
N PRO A 74 17.92 -8.37 -8.40
CA PRO A 74 19.19 -7.82 -8.85
C PRO A 74 19.08 -7.21 -10.25
N SER A 75 19.78 -6.10 -10.47
CA SER A 75 19.76 -5.35 -11.74
C SER A 75 21.15 -5.11 -12.36
N SER A 76 22.21 -5.65 -11.75
CA SER A 76 23.60 -5.64 -12.24
C SER A 76 24.13 -7.04 -12.53
#